data_AF-A0A7H8NDB8-F1
#
_entry.id   AF-A0A7H8NDB8-F1
#
_cell.length_a   1.000
_cell.length_b   1.000
_cell.length_c   1.000
_cell.angle_alpha   90.00
_cell.angle_beta   90.00
_cell.angle_gamma   90.00
#
_symmetry.space_group_name_H-M   'P 1'
#
loop_
_entity.id
_entity.type
_entity.pdbx_description
1 polymer ?
#
loop_
_entity_poly.entity_id
_entity_poly.type
_entity_poly.pdbx_seq_one_letter_code
_entity_poly.pdbx_strand_id
1 'polypeptide(L)'
;MMPGTLAMPSVESTGLVGMAPLVERRRAGEVFPRVPLGRYELTWEQTAVALYVERYWLSTMPSTEELLNAAERAANAYRPDRLDERLPLLLAAPYREASSAWNYAYRLCLLYWYENATAEILGQTVVMPALYASDLAVGRSRQATGRVGELDGYMVEGMARIGADLAVRLSQWVHLEFGPPWKRVPAADLPAEYLEAMPDRRRRSYCHQVAVNRQTWPGKPLLVSFDNGHHAIGTVPPICVIPGDAA
;
A
#
# COMPACT_ATOMS: atom_id res chain seq x y z
N MET A 1 8.72 -21.74 33.26
CA MET A 1 9.55 -21.21 32.16
C MET A 1 8.82 -19.98 31.64
N MET A 2 9.24 -18.79 32.06
CA MET A 2 8.55 -17.54 31.74
C MET A 2 8.80 -17.18 30.27
N PRO A 3 7.80 -16.73 29.50
CA PRO A 3 8.05 -16.11 28.21
C PRO A 3 8.70 -14.74 28.49
N GLY A 4 9.99 -14.63 28.21
CA GLY A 4 10.70 -13.36 28.30
C GLY A 4 10.17 -12.42 27.23
N THR A 5 9.41 -11.42 27.64
CA THR A 5 9.21 -10.19 26.87
C THR A 5 10.60 -9.63 26.58
N LEU A 6 10.99 -9.60 25.30
CA LEU A 6 12.20 -8.93 24.87
C LEU A 6 12.03 -7.44 25.17
N ALA A 7 12.69 -6.97 26.23
CA ALA A 7 12.91 -5.57 26.46
C ALA A 7 13.86 -5.08 25.38
N MET A 8 13.30 -4.50 24.31
CA MET A 8 14.08 -3.69 23.39
C MET A 8 14.71 -2.53 24.19
N PRO A 9 15.98 -2.17 23.96
CA PRO A 9 16.54 -0.96 24.53
C PRO A 9 15.64 0.21 24.09
N SER A 10 15.22 1.00 25.08
CA SER A 10 14.50 2.24 24.87
C SER A 10 15.32 3.11 23.94
N VAL A 11 14.94 3.12 22.67
CA VAL A 11 15.37 4.15 21.72
C VAL A 11 14.90 5.45 22.34
N GLU A 12 15.87 6.23 22.84
CA GLU A 12 15.64 7.59 23.26
C GLU A 12 14.77 8.26 22.18
N SER A 13 13.67 8.84 22.63
CA SER A 13 12.77 9.64 21.80
C SER A 13 13.55 10.85 21.29
N THR A 14 14.36 10.64 20.25
CA THR A 14 14.79 11.69 19.34
C THR A 14 13.51 12.23 18.74
N GLY A 15 13.23 13.48 19.08
CA GLY A 15 11.91 14.10 19.03
C GLY A 15 11.12 13.78 17.76
N LEU A 16 9.80 13.68 17.95
CA LEU A 16 8.79 13.87 16.91
C LEU A 16 9.02 15.22 16.22
N VAL A 17 9.98 15.27 15.29
CA VAL A 17 10.18 16.41 14.41
C VAL A 17 9.04 16.37 13.41
N GLY A 18 7.98 17.12 13.74
CA GLY A 18 7.06 17.74 12.79
C GLY A 18 6.57 16.87 11.63
N MET A 19 6.00 15.70 11.90
CA MET A 19 5.16 15.07 10.88
C MET A 19 3.91 15.94 10.74
N ALA A 20 3.80 16.63 9.61
CA ALA A 20 2.59 17.35 9.25
C ALA A 20 1.39 16.39 9.35
N PRO A 21 0.23 16.84 9.85
CA PRO A 21 -0.95 15.99 9.90
C PRO A 21 -1.25 15.47 8.49
N LEU A 22 -1.70 14.22 8.40
CA LEU A 22 -2.17 13.65 7.14
C LEU A 22 -3.43 14.40 6.70
N VAL A 23 -3.33 15.18 5.63
CA VAL A 23 -4.45 15.92 5.04
C VAL A 23 -4.89 15.20 3.77
N GLU A 24 -6.13 14.71 3.74
CA GLU A 24 -6.67 14.06 2.55
C GLU A 24 -6.93 15.06 1.42
N ARG A 25 -6.59 14.69 0.18
CA ARG A 25 -6.85 15.51 -1.03
C ARG A 25 -8.30 15.47 -1.51
N ARG A 26 -9.11 14.58 -0.95
CA ARG A 26 -10.50 14.38 -1.38
C ARG A 26 -11.34 15.62 -1.08
N ARG A 27 -12.13 16.05 -2.06
CA ARG A 27 -13.11 17.12 -1.85
C ARG A 27 -14.36 16.56 -1.17
N ALA A 28 -15.12 17.44 -0.53
CA ALA A 28 -16.38 17.04 0.09
C ALA A 28 -17.31 16.36 -0.94
N GLY A 29 -17.74 15.13 -0.63
CA GLY A 29 -18.58 14.30 -1.50
C GLY A 29 -17.83 13.39 -2.48
N GLU A 30 -16.50 13.51 -2.61
CA GLU A 30 -15.71 12.63 -3.48
C GLU A 30 -15.28 11.35 -2.73
N VAL A 31 -15.45 10.19 -3.38
CA VAL A 31 -15.02 8.89 -2.82
C VAL A 31 -13.49 8.75 -2.92
N PHE A 32 -12.93 9.14 -4.06
CA PHE A 32 -11.51 9.08 -4.40
C PHE A 32 -10.96 10.49 -4.65
N PRO A 33 -9.68 10.75 -4.33
CA PRO A 33 -9.06 12.02 -4.65
C PRO A 33 -8.88 12.15 -6.17
N ARG A 34 -8.77 13.39 -6.63
CA ARG A 34 -8.40 13.67 -8.02
C ARG A 34 -6.92 13.44 -8.25
N VAL A 35 -6.58 12.98 -9.46
CA VAL A 35 -5.20 12.75 -9.90
C VAL A 35 -4.66 14.02 -10.56
N PRO A 36 -3.66 14.70 -9.97
CA PRO A 36 -3.04 15.87 -10.58
C PRO A 36 -2.13 15.45 -11.75
N LEU A 37 -2.38 15.97 -12.95
CA LEU A 37 -1.63 15.72 -14.18
C LEU A 37 -1.36 17.06 -14.88
N GLY A 38 -0.20 17.65 -14.57
CA GLY A 38 0.19 18.97 -15.06
C GLY A 38 -0.82 20.04 -14.65
N ARG A 39 -1.53 20.61 -15.64
CA ARG A 39 -2.56 21.64 -15.42
C ARG A 39 -3.97 21.11 -15.12
N TYR A 40 -4.15 19.79 -15.17
CA TYR A 40 -5.46 19.16 -14.98
C TYR A 40 -5.50 18.37 -13.67
N GLU A 41 -6.70 18.25 -13.10
CA GLU A 41 -6.98 17.31 -12.03
C GLU A 41 -8.14 16.42 -12.47
N LEU A 42 -7.81 15.16 -12.75
CA LEU A 42 -8.78 14.20 -13.28
C LEU A 42 -9.53 13.51 -12.14
N THR A 43 -10.83 13.29 -12.32
CA THR A 43 -11.58 12.37 -11.45
C THR A 43 -11.11 10.93 -11.65
N TRP A 44 -11.57 10.02 -10.79
CA TRP A 44 -11.29 8.59 -10.94
C TRP A 44 -11.80 8.04 -12.27
N GLU A 45 -13.02 8.42 -12.69
CA GLU A 45 -13.59 8.03 -13.99
C GLU A 45 -12.79 8.58 -15.16
N GLN A 46 -12.44 9.86 -15.13
CA GLN A 46 -11.63 10.49 -16.18
C GLN A 46 -10.25 9.82 -16.29
N THR A 47 -9.63 9.48 -15.15
CA THR A 47 -8.35 8.76 -15.11
C THR A 47 -8.49 7.37 -15.70
N ALA A 48 -9.56 6.64 -15.40
CA ALA A 48 -9.81 5.32 -15.97
C ALA A 48 -10.00 5.39 -17.50
N VAL A 49 -10.78 6.37 -17.98
CA VAL A 49 -10.95 6.59 -19.41
C VAL A 49 -9.63 6.96 -20.09
N ALA A 50 -8.85 7.85 -19.47
CA ALA A 50 -7.52 8.26 -19.97
C ALA A 50 -6.59 7.05 -20.15
N LEU A 51 -6.53 6.17 -19.15
CA LEU A 51 -5.71 4.96 -19.21
C LEU A 51 -6.26 3.92 -20.20
N TYR A 52 -7.58 3.87 -20.38
CA TYR A 52 -8.20 3.00 -21.38
C TYR A 52 -7.90 3.44 -22.82
N VAL A 53 -7.99 4.73 -23.13
CA VAL A 53 -7.72 5.22 -24.49
C VAL A 53 -6.23 5.09 -24.86
N GLU A 54 -5.34 5.16 -23.87
CA GLU A 54 -3.88 5.00 -24.05
C GLU A 54 -3.38 3.56 -23.85
N ARG A 55 -4.27 2.59 -23.62
CA ARG A 55 -3.90 1.22 -23.18
C ARG A 55 -2.92 0.49 -24.09
N TYR A 56 -2.90 0.82 -25.39
CA TYR A 56 -1.99 0.20 -26.35
C TYR A 56 -0.52 0.61 -26.17
N TRP A 57 -0.28 1.68 -25.40
CA TRP A 57 1.05 2.14 -25.03
C TRP A 57 1.50 1.64 -23.66
N LEU A 58 0.65 0.87 -22.96
CA LEU A 58 0.96 0.32 -21.65
C LEU A 58 1.57 -1.07 -21.79
N SER A 59 2.64 -1.32 -21.05
CA SER A 59 3.23 -2.63 -20.83
C SER A 59 2.26 -3.53 -20.07
N THR A 60 2.52 -4.85 -20.07
CA THR A 60 1.67 -5.84 -19.40
C THR A 60 1.55 -5.59 -17.88
N MET A 61 2.57 -4.98 -17.26
CA MET A 61 2.59 -4.64 -15.84
C MET A 61 3.14 -3.22 -15.69
N PRO A 62 2.30 -2.19 -15.92
CA PRO A 62 2.78 -0.83 -16.07
C PRO A 62 3.29 -0.26 -14.75
N SER A 63 4.39 0.47 -14.83
CA SER A 63 4.94 1.22 -13.69
C SER A 63 4.03 2.41 -13.35
N THR A 64 4.20 3.00 -12.16
CA THR A 64 3.45 4.21 -11.79
C THR A 64 3.73 5.34 -12.78
N GLU A 65 5.00 5.50 -13.16
CA GLU A 65 5.45 6.50 -14.14
C GLU A 65 4.79 6.28 -15.51
N GLU A 66 4.72 5.04 -15.97
CA GLU A 66 4.08 4.70 -17.24
C GLU A 66 2.58 5.06 -17.23
N LEU A 67 1.89 4.77 -16.13
CA LEU A 67 0.49 5.13 -15.95
C LEU A 67 0.29 6.66 -15.91
N LEU A 68 1.16 7.39 -15.20
CA LEU A 68 1.09 8.87 -15.14
C LEU A 68 1.32 9.48 -16.52
N ASN A 69 2.35 9.02 -17.24
CA ASN A 69 2.66 9.49 -18.59
C ASN A 69 1.51 9.21 -19.57
N ALA A 70 0.89 8.02 -19.48
CA ALA A 70 -0.28 7.69 -20.31
C ALA A 70 -1.47 8.60 -19.97
N ALA A 71 -1.80 8.74 -18.68
CA ALA A 71 -2.91 9.59 -18.28
C ALA A 71 -2.69 11.06 -18.66
N GLU A 72 -1.46 11.57 -18.55
CA GLU A 72 -1.10 12.93 -18.95
C GLU A 72 -1.21 13.14 -20.46
N ARG A 73 -0.75 12.19 -21.29
CA ARG A 73 -0.94 12.27 -22.75
C ARG A 73 -2.42 12.35 -23.12
N ALA A 74 -3.25 11.49 -22.54
CA ALA A 74 -4.69 11.52 -22.76
C ALA A 74 -5.33 12.84 -22.27
N ALA A 75 -4.96 13.33 -21.09
CA ALA A 75 -5.46 14.59 -20.55
C ALA A 75 -5.11 15.78 -21.46
N ASN A 76 -3.91 15.78 -22.05
CA ASN A 76 -3.47 16.81 -22.99
C ASN A 76 -4.16 16.71 -24.35
N ALA A 77 -4.38 15.49 -24.86
CA ALA A 77 -5.01 15.26 -26.15
C ALA A 77 -6.52 15.53 -26.12
N TYR A 78 -7.20 15.09 -25.06
CA TYR A 78 -8.66 15.12 -24.99
C TYR A 78 -9.20 16.25 -24.11
N ARG A 79 -8.48 16.65 -23.05
CA ARG A 79 -9.00 17.51 -21.96
C ARG A 79 -10.10 16.79 -21.14
N PRO A 80 -10.37 17.22 -19.90
CA PRO A 80 -11.30 16.52 -19.01
C PRO A 80 -12.72 16.34 -19.59
N ASP A 81 -13.27 17.38 -20.24
CA ASP A 81 -14.62 17.37 -20.82
C ASP A 81 -14.79 16.28 -21.89
N ARG A 82 -13.76 16.05 -22.72
CA ARG A 82 -13.81 15.01 -23.75
C ARG A 82 -13.51 13.62 -23.21
N LEU A 83 -12.86 13.50 -22.05
CA LEU A 83 -12.73 12.23 -21.35
C LEU A 83 -14.08 11.80 -20.78
N ASP A 84 -14.88 12.74 -20.26
CA ASP A 84 -16.24 12.45 -19.79
C ASP A 84 -17.13 11.91 -20.93
N GLU A 85 -17.08 12.54 -22.11
CA GLU A 85 -17.78 12.08 -23.32
C GLU A 85 -17.40 10.64 -23.75
N ARG A 86 -16.22 10.16 -23.33
CA ARG A 86 -15.68 8.84 -23.68
C ARG A 86 -15.93 7.78 -22.61
N LEU A 87 -16.48 8.14 -21.45
CA LEU A 87 -16.84 7.17 -20.42
C LEU A 87 -17.71 6.01 -20.95
N PRO A 88 -18.71 6.23 -21.83
CA PRO A 88 -19.47 5.13 -22.43
C PRO A 88 -18.61 4.11 -23.18
N LEU A 89 -17.47 4.51 -23.77
CA LEU A 89 -16.56 3.59 -24.44
C LEU A 89 -15.89 2.62 -23.46
N LEU A 90 -15.45 3.14 -22.30
CA LEU A 90 -14.88 2.32 -21.24
C LEU A 90 -15.92 1.36 -20.64
N LEU A 91 -17.14 1.84 -20.42
CA LEU A 91 -18.23 1.01 -19.88
C LEU A 91 -18.67 -0.10 -20.83
N ALA A 92 -18.53 0.11 -22.14
CA ALA A 92 -18.82 -0.91 -23.16
C ALA A 92 -17.64 -1.85 -23.46
N ALA A 93 -16.46 -1.62 -22.88
CA ALA A 93 -15.27 -2.41 -23.16
C ALA A 93 -15.35 -3.83 -22.56
N PRO A 94 -14.58 -4.80 -23.09
CA PRO A 94 -14.47 -6.13 -22.47
C PRO A 94 -14.04 -6.01 -21.00
N TYR A 95 -14.64 -6.83 -20.13
CA TYR A 95 -14.44 -6.76 -18.67
C TYR A 95 -12.96 -6.67 -18.27
N ARG A 96 -12.08 -7.47 -18.89
CA ARG A 96 -10.65 -7.45 -18.57
C ARG A 96 -9.99 -6.10 -18.88
N GLU A 97 -10.36 -5.45 -19.98
CA GLU A 97 -9.81 -4.15 -20.35
C GLU A 97 -10.34 -3.05 -19.42
N ALA A 98 -11.65 -3.06 -19.17
CA ALA A 98 -12.28 -2.12 -18.25
C ALA A 98 -11.70 -2.26 -16.83
N SER A 99 -11.64 -3.49 -16.32
CA SER A 99 -11.10 -3.82 -14.99
C SER A 99 -9.66 -3.35 -14.83
N SER A 100 -8.79 -3.56 -15.83
CA SER A 100 -7.42 -3.03 -15.79
C SER A 100 -7.40 -1.51 -15.69
N ALA A 101 -8.18 -0.81 -16.51
CA ALA A 101 -8.23 0.65 -16.50
C ALA A 101 -8.73 1.22 -15.16
N TRP A 102 -9.82 0.66 -14.60
CA TRP A 102 -10.35 1.05 -13.29
C TRP A 102 -9.36 0.78 -12.15
N ASN A 103 -8.69 -0.38 -12.16
CA ASN A 103 -7.68 -0.72 -11.16
C ASN A 103 -6.45 0.18 -11.25
N TYR A 104 -5.99 0.52 -12.45
CA TYR A 104 -4.88 1.46 -12.62
C TYR A 104 -5.26 2.88 -12.21
N ALA A 105 -6.49 3.33 -12.52
CA ALA A 105 -6.99 4.62 -12.06
C ALA A 105 -7.10 4.66 -10.52
N TYR A 106 -7.60 3.59 -9.91
CA TYR A 106 -7.64 3.44 -8.46
C TYR A 106 -6.24 3.53 -7.85
N ARG A 107 -5.24 2.84 -8.43
CA ARG A 107 -3.84 2.94 -8.00
C ARG A 107 -3.32 4.38 -8.06
N LEU A 108 -3.60 5.13 -9.12
CA LEU A 108 -3.21 6.54 -9.21
C LEU A 108 -3.97 7.43 -8.21
N CYS A 109 -5.23 7.14 -7.92
CA CYS A 109 -5.97 7.85 -6.87
C CYS A 109 -5.35 7.59 -5.50
N LEU A 110 -4.98 6.34 -5.19
CA LEU A 110 -4.29 6.03 -3.93
C LEU A 110 -2.94 6.76 -3.83
N LEU A 111 -2.19 6.84 -4.93
CA LEU A 111 -0.92 7.58 -4.98
C LEU A 111 -1.07 9.01 -4.48
N TYR A 112 -2.17 9.68 -4.82
CA TYR A 112 -2.46 11.06 -4.43
C TYR A 112 -3.57 11.15 -3.37
N TRP A 113 -3.60 10.23 -2.40
CA TRP A 113 -4.56 10.29 -1.30
C TRP A 113 -4.35 11.48 -0.38
N TYR A 114 -3.09 11.81 -0.08
CA TYR A 114 -2.72 12.87 0.85
C TYR A 114 -2.04 14.05 0.16
N GLU A 115 -2.16 15.22 0.76
CA GLU A 115 -1.40 16.40 0.37
C GLU A 115 0.07 16.23 0.75
N ASN A 116 0.99 16.66 -0.14
CA ASN A 116 2.44 16.65 0.10
C ASN A 116 3.03 15.28 0.46
N ALA A 117 2.39 14.21 0.00
CA ALA A 117 2.85 12.85 0.18
C ALA A 117 2.32 11.95 -0.94
N THR A 118 3.01 10.83 -1.14
CA THR A 118 2.52 9.73 -1.96
C THR A 118 2.01 8.61 -1.08
N ALA A 119 1.09 7.79 -1.58
CA ALA A 119 0.63 6.64 -0.82
C ALA A 119 0.43 5.38 -1.65
N GLU A 120 0.62 4.22 -1.01
CA GLU A 120 0.36 2.93 -1.60
C GLU A 120 -0.30 2.00 -0.58
N ILE A 121 -0.89 0.90 -1.04
CA ILE A 121 -1.44 -0.10 -0.13
C ILE A 121 -0.31 -0.70 0.71
N LEU A 122 -0.48 -0.72 2.04
CA LEU A 122 0.51 -1.27 2.96
C LEU A 122 0.80 -2.74 2.65
N GLY A 123 2.03 -2.99 2.21
CA GLY A 123 2.50 -4.32 1.81
C GLY A 123 2.84 -5.22 3.00
N GLN A 124 2.76 -6.54 2.78
CA GLN A 124 3.10 -7.55 3.80
C GLN A 124 4.51 -7.38 4.40
N THR A 125 5.48 -6.91 3.61
CA THR A 125 6.87 -6.75 4.04
C THR A 125 7.03 -5.66 5.10
N VAL A 126 6.15 -4.66 5.11
CA VAL A 126 6.10 -3.60 6.14
C VAL A 126 5.23 -4.01 7.33
N VAL A 127 4.18 -4.81 7.09
CA VAL A 127 3.35 -5.39 8.17
C VAL A 127 4.17 -6.32 9.06
N MET A 128 5.10 -7.09 8.50
CA MET A 128 5.85 -8.10 9.24
C MET A 128 6.70 -7.54 10.40
N PRO A 129 7.51 -6.49 10.22
CA PRO A 129 8.21 -5.82 11.33
C PRO A 129 7.27 -5.34 12.44
N ALA A 130 6.09 -4.80 12.09
CA ALA A 130 5.09 -4.43 13.09
C ALA A 130 4.61 -5.68 13.87
N LEU A 131 4.27 -6.78 13.19
CA LEU A 131 3.86 -8.01 13.87
C LEU A 131 4.98 -8.61 14.75
N TYR A 132 6.25 -8.45 14.37
CA TYR A 132 7.37 -8.83 15.23
C TYR A 132 7.37 -8.09 16.55
N ALA A 133 7.14 -6.78 16.50
CA ALA A 133 7.13 -5.90 17.66
C ALA A 133 5.85 -5.98 18.51
N SER A 134 4.74 -6.48 17.95
CA SER A 134 3.46 -6.65 18.65
C SER A 134 3.46 -7.78 19.70
N ASP A 135 2.39 -7.94 20.47
CA ASP A 135 2.22 -9.08 21.37
C ASP A 135 1.58 -10.33 20.71
N LEU A 136 1.47 -10.35 19.38
CA LEU A 136 0.91 -11.48 18.63
C LEU A 136 1.60 -12.81 19.00
N ALA A 137 0.86 -13.69 19.67
CA ALA A 137 1.37 -15.00 20.05
C ALA A 137 1.45 -15.96 18.84
N VAL A 138 2.46 -16.84 18.84
CA VAL A 138 2.61 -17.86 17.80
C VAL A 138 1.53 -18.93 17.96
N GLY A 139 0.51 -18.84 17.10
CA GLY A 139 -0.60 -19.78 17.05
C GLY A 139 -0.38 -20.98 16.12
N ARG A 140 -1.34 -21.91 16.14
CA ARG A 140 -1.44 -22.99 15.14
C ARG A 140 -2.05 -22.50 13.83
N SER A 141 -3.04 -21.61 13.90
CA SER A 141 -3.69 -21.04 12.72
C SER A 141 -2.93 -19.83 12.18
N ARG A 142 -2.71 -19.83 10.86
CA ARG A 142 -2.08 -18.74 10.08
C ARG A 142 -3.11 -18.01 9.21
N GLN A 143 -4.37 -18.43 9.26
CA GLN A 143 -5.43 -17.87 8.44
C GLN A 143 -5.87 -16.52 9.01
N ALA A 144 -6.12 -15.56 8.11
CA ALA A 144 -6.68 -14.26 8.45
C ALA A 144 -8.22 -14.28 8.50
N THR A 145 -8.87 -15.32 7.96
CA THR A 145 -10.32 -15.48 7.95
C THR A 145 -10.89 -15.39 9.37
N GLY A 146 -11.84 -14.48 9.59
CA GLY A 146 -12.43 -14.23 10.91
C GLY A 146 -11.49 -13.56 11.93
N ARG A 147 -10.28 -13.17 11.52
CA ARG A 147 -9.23 -12.57 12.38
C ARG A 147 -8.65 -11.28 11.82
N VAL A 148 -9.16 -10.76 10.71
CA VAL A 148 -8.64 -9.55 10.05
C VAL A 148 -8.49 -8.38 11.04
N GLY A 149 -9.55 -8.06 11.80
CA GLY A 149 -9.50 -6.96 12.77
C GLY A 149 -8.53 -7.20 13.93
N GLU A 150 -8.38 -8.45 14.38
CA GLU A 150 -7.38 -8.83 15.39
C GLU A 150 -5.96 -8.59 14.88
N LEU A 151 -5.67 -9.04 13.65
CA LEU A 151 -4.37 -8.87 13.01
C LEU A 151 -4.04 -7.40 12.72
N ASP A 152 -5.03 -6.61 12.34
CA ASP A 152 -4.88 -5.17 12.15
C ASP A 152 -4.59 -4.48 13.50
N GLY A 153 -5.22 -4.93 14.59
CA GLY A 153 -4.91 -4.48 15.95
C GLY A 153 -3.45 -4.70 16.34
N TYR A 154 -2.93 -5.93 16.13
CA TYR A 154 -1.51 -6.22 16.39
C TYR A 154 -0.56 -5.46 15.47
N MET A 155 -0.95 -5.24 14.21
CA MET A 155 -0.18 -4.40 13.29
C MET A 155 -0.11 -2.96 13.80
N VAL A 156 -1.22 -2.36 14.24
CA VAL A 156 -1.26 -1.01 14.81
C VAL A 156 -0.43 -0.92 16.09
N GLU A 157 -0.57 -1.90 16.98
CA GLU A 157 0.22 -2.01 18.22
C GLU A 157 1.72 -2.08 17.92
N GLY A 158 2.12 -2.95 17.01
CA GLY A 158 3.50 -3.09 16.56
C GLY A 158 4.04 -1.79 15.95
N MET A 159 3.25 -1.17 15.07
CA MET A 159 3.65 0.08 14.42
C MET A 159 3.79 1.23 15.42
N ALA A 160 2.95 1.28 16.46
CA ALA A 160 3.08 2.25 17.54
C ALA A 160 4.37 2.06 18.35
N ARG A 161 4.91 0.83 18.44
CA ARG A 161 6.16 0.51 19.16
C ARG A 161 7.41 0.86 18.36
N ILE A 162 7.44 0.60 17.06
CA ILE A 162 8.65 0.76 16.23
C ILE A 162 8.63 1.96 15.28
N GLY A 163 7.45 2.51 14.98
CA GLY A 163 7.26 3.54 13.96
C GLY A 163 7.30 3.01 12.52
N ALA A 164 6.68 3.76 11.61
CA ALA A 164 6.58 3.39 10.20
C ALA A 164 7.95 3.41 9.48
N ASP A 165 8.83 4.35 9.81
CA ASP A 165 10.16 4.45 9.20
C ASP A 165 11.02 3.21 9.44
N LEU A 166 11.05 2.73 10.69
CA LEU A 166 11.78 1.51 11.02
C LEU A 166 11.15 0.29 10.34
N ALA A 167 9.82 0.21 10.31
CA ALA A 167 9.12 -0.87 9.61
C ALA A 167 9.46 -0.89 8.11
N VAL A 168 9.50 0.27 7.44
CA VAL A 168 9.88 0.39 6.02
C VAL A 168 11.34 0.01 5.81
N ARG A 169 12.26 0.48 6.67
CA ARG A 169 13.68 0.13 6.59
C ARG A 169 13.90 -1.39 6.72
N LEU A 170 13.24 -2.01 7.69
CA LEU A 170 13.32 -3.46 7.89
C LEU A 170 12.64 -4.26 6.76
N SER A 171 11.68 -3.67 6.06
CA SER A 171 10.90 -4.36 5.01
C SER A 171 11.77 -4.87 3.84
N GLN A 172 12.87 -4.19 3.54
CA GLN A 172 13.82 -4.58 2.49
C GLN A 172 14.48 -5.93 2.84
N TRP A 173 14.90 -6.09 4.10
CA TRP A 173 15.50 -7.33 4.59
C TRP A 173 14.47 -8.45 4.73
N VAL A 174 13.24 -8.11 5.16
CA VAL A 174 12.10 -9.05 5.14
C VAL A 174 11.86 -9.58 3.72
N HIS A 175 11.89 -8.70 2.72
CA HIS A 175 11.73 -9.09 1.32
C HIS A 175 12.84 -10.05 0.87
N LEU A 176 14.08 -9.88 1.34
CA LEU A 176 15.18 -10.81 1.04
C LEU A 176 15.05 -12.14 1.78
N GLU A 177 14.62 -12.16 3.06
CA GLU A 177 14.46 -13.42 3.81
C GLU A 177 13.30 -14.27 3.27
N PHE A 178 12.18 -13.64 2.90
CA PHE A 178 10.93 -14.34 2.59
C PHE A 178 10.50 -14.23 1.12
N GLY A 179 11.24 -13.48 0.31
CA GLY A 179 10.94 -13.27 -1.10
C GLY A 179 11.07 -14.53 -1.97
N PRO A 180 11.04 -14.32 -3.30
CA PRO A 180 11.11 -15.41 -4.27
C PRO A 180 12.37 -16.28 -4.07
N PRO A 181 12.30 -17.61 -4.31
CA PRO A 181 13.41 -18.52 -4.04
C PRO A 181 14.75 -18.10 -4.65
N TRP A 182 14.73 -17.49 -5.83
CA TRP A 182 15.94 -17.05 -6.56
C TRP A 182 16.56 -15.73 -6.07
N LYS A 183 15.89 -15.01 -5.16
CA LYS A 183 16.40 -13.78 -4.51
C LYS A 183 16.55 -13.95 -2.99
N ARG A 184 16.25 -15.13 -2.47
CA ARG A 184 16.15 -15.37 -1.04
C ARG A 184 17.54 -15.41 -0.40
N VAL A 185 17.72 -14.65 0.67
CA VAL A 185 18.93 -14.62 1.49
C VAL A 185 18.64 -15.31 2.83
N PRO A 186 19.48 -16.27 3.29
CA PRO A 186 19.35 -16.85 4.62
C PRO A 186 19.42 -15.78 5.71
N ALA A 187 18.62 -15.92 6.77
CA ALA A 187 18.58 -14.91 7.83
C ALA A 187 19.95 -14.62 8.46
N ALA A 188 20.82 -15.62 8.58
CA ALA A 188 22.16 -15.47 9.16
C ALA A 188 23.09 -14.53 8.35
N ASP A 189 22.77 -14.31 7.07
CA ASP A 189 23.56 -13.47 6.17
C ASP A 189 22.98 -12.05 6.04
N LEU A 190 21.91 -11.74 6.78
CA LEU A 190 21.29 -10.42 6.79
C LEU A 190 21.98 -9.48 7.79
N PRO A 191 21.84 -8.15 7.62
CA PRO A 191 22.54 -7.19 8.47
C PRO A 191 22.22 -7.33 9.96
N ALA A 192 23.20 -6.99 10.81
CA ALA A 192 23.05 -7.08 12.26
C ALA A 192 21.84 -6.29 12.78
N GLU A 193 21.60 -5.09 12.24
CA GLU A 193 20.42 -4.28 12.57
C GLU A 193 19.10 -5.04 12.39
N TYR A 194 18.97 -5.79 11.30
CA TYR A 194 17.80 -6.62 11.05
C TYR A 194 17.71 -7.77 12.05
N LEU A 195 18.81 -8.44 12.32
CA LEU A 195 18.87 -9.55 13.27
C LEU A 195 18.54 -9.14 14.72
N GLU A 196 18.96 -7.95 15.12
CA GLU A 196 18.68 -7.37 16.45
C GLU A 196 17.19 -7.03 16.63
N ALA A 197 16.54 -6.54 15.58
CA ALA A 197 15.11 -6.19 15.62
C ALA A 197 14.18 -7.42 15.56
N MET A 198 14.73 -8.60 15.26
CA MET A 198 13.95 -9.75 14.86
C MET A 198 13.72 -10.78 15.97
N PRO A 199 12.51 -11.37 16.05
CA PRO A 199 12.22 -12.43 16.98
C PRO A 199 12.83 -13.75 16.51
N ASP A 200 12.62 -14.81 17.30
CA ASP A 200 13.06 -16.16 16.94
C ASP A 200 12.48 -16.64 15.59
N ARG A 201 13.15 -17.64 15.00
CA ARG A 201 12.80 -18.21 13.68
C ARG A 201 11.34 -18.65 13.58
N ARG A 202 10.76 -19.20 14.64
CA ARG A 202 9.39 -19.71 14.64
C ARG A 202 8.40 -18.55 14.56
N ARG A 203 8.62 -17.50 15.34
CA ARG A 203 7.80 -16.28 15.31
C ARG A 203 7.91 -15.55 13.97
N ARG A 204 9.12 -15.47 13.40
CA ARG A 204 9.32 -14.86 12.07
C ARG A 204 8.50 -15.54 10.98
N SER A 205 8.58 -16.87 10.92
CA SER A 205 7.84 -17.66 9.93
C SER A 205 6.33 -17.55 10.12
N TYR A 206 5.86 -17.50 11.37
CA TYR A 206 4.45 -17.31 11.69
C TYR A 206 3.93 -15.94 11.21
N CYS A 207 4.61 -14.86 11.58
CA CYS A 207 4.24 -13.50 11.15
C CYS A 207 4.28 -13.34 9.63
N HIS A 208 5.26 -13.94 8.94
CA HIS A 208 5.27 -13.96 7.47
C HIS A 208 4.00 -14.57 6.89
N GLN A 209 3.62 -15.76 7.36
CA GLN A 209 2.43 -16.45 6.84
C GLN A 209 1.16 -15.68 7.15
N VAL A 210 1.04 -15.14 8.36
CA VAL A 210 -0.11 -14.31 8.76
C VAL A 210 -0.18 -13.03 7.92
N ALA A 211 0.94 -12.34 7.69
CA ALA A 211 0.98 -11.14 6.85
C ALA A 211 0.58 -11.44 5.41
N VAL A 212 1.12 -12.51 4.81
CA VAL A 212 0.73 -12.97 3.46
C VAL A 212 -0.77 -13.30 3.39
N ASN A 213 -1.30 -14.04 4.38
CA ASN A 213 -2.72 -14.37 4.42
C ASN A 213 -3.59 -13.12 4.64
N ARG A 214 -3.13 -12.13 5.41
CA ARG A 214 -3.86 -10.87 5.60
C ARG A 214 -3.97 -10.09 4.29
N GLN A 215 -2.99 -10.21 3.39
CA GLN A 215 -3.00 -9.55 2.09
C GLN A 215 -4.06 -10.07 1.11
N THR A 216 -4.72 -11.21 1.37
CA THR A 216 -5.83 -11.66 0.51
C THR A 216 -7.16 -10.99 0.83
N TRP A 217 -7.25 -10.27 1.96
CA TRP A 217 -8.48 -9.62 2.42
C TRP A 217 -8.47 -8.12 2.10
N PRO A 218 -9.64 -7.53 1.78
CA PRO A 218 -9.77 -6.10 1.52
C PRO A 218 -9.52 -5.25 2.77
N GLY A 219 -9.58 -3.93 2.61
CA GLY A 219 -9.48 -2.98 3.72
C GLY A 219 -8.08 -2.93 4.34
N LYS A 220 -7.07 -2.61 3.53
CA LYS A 220 -5.68 -2.47 3.97
C LYS A 220 -5.35 -0.99 4.09
N PRO A 221 -4.67 -0.55 5.17
CA PRO A 221 -4.30 0.85 5.29
C PRO A 221 -3.29 1.25 4.22
N LEU A 222 -3.13 2.56 4.04
CA LEU A 222 -2.10 3.12 3.17
C LEU A 222 -0.77 3.23 3.91
N LEU A 223 0.33 2.88 3.24
CA LEU A 223 1.66 3.39 3.56
C LEU A 223 1.79 4.76 2.90
N VAL A 224 2.07 5.78 3.70
CA VAL A 224 2.26 7.15 3.22
C VAL A 224 3.75 7.45 3.24
N SER A 225 4.28 7.95 2.13
CA SER A 225 5.67 8.37 1.97
C SER A 225 5.71 9.87 1.72
N PHE A 226 6.31 10.61 2.65
CA PHE A 226 6.46 12.06 2.58
C PHE A 226 7.69 12.45 1.76
N ASP A 227 7.69 13.67 1.21
CA ASP A 227 8.81 14.19 0.41
C ASP A 227 10.13 14.32 1.18
N ASN A 228 10.05 14.39 2.51
CA ASN A 228 11.22 14.41 3.40
C ASN A 228 11.79 13.01 3.72
N GLY A 229 11.25 11.96 3.12
CA GLY A 229 11.71 10.58 3.30
C GLY A 229 11.12 9.84 4.50
N HIS A 230 10.26 10.48 5.29
CA HIS A 230 9.55 9.83 6.39
C HIS A 230 8.30 9.10 5.90
N HIS A 231 7.80 8.20 6.75
CA HIS A 231 6.63 7.37 6.48
C HIS A 231 5.59 7.46 7.59
N ALA A 232 4.33 7.25 7.22
CA ALA A 232 3.22 7.08 8.14
C ALA A 232 2.28 5.97 7.70
N ILE A 233 1.44 5.50 8.61
CA ILE A 233 0.29 4.67 8.27
C ILE A 233 -0.93 5.56 8.16
N GLY A 234 -1.54 5.56 6.97
CA GLY A 234 -2.75 6.29 6.65
C GLY A 234 -4.02 5.48 6.89
N THR A 235 -5.14 6.08 6.49
CA THR A 235 -6.46 5.46 6.47
C THR A 235 -6.52 4.19 5.62
N VAL A 236 -7.60 3.43 5.83
CA VAL A 236 -8.02 2.35 4.94
C VAL A 236 -8.89 2.97 3.83
N PRO A 237 -8.45 2.96 2.56
CA PRO A 237 -9.22 3.53 1.48
C PRO A 237 -10.43 2.63 1.14
N PRO A 238 -11.48 3.19 0.52
CA PRO A 238 -12.57 2.41 -0.06
C PRO A 238 -12.04 1.39 -1.06
N ILE A 239 -12.67 0.23 -1.15
CA ILE A 239 -12.33 -0.77 -2.17
C ILE A 239 -12.64 -0.25 -3.58
N CYS A 240 -11.82 -0.62 -4.55
CA CYS A 240 -12.12 -0.41 -5.97
C CYS A 240 -13.34 -1.25 -6.35
N VAL A 241 -14.47 -0.60 -6.64
CA VAL A 241 -15.69 -1.27 -7.14
C VAL A 241 -15.81 -0.92 -8.61
N ILE A 242 -15.61 -1.89 -9.50
CA ILE A 242 -15.72 -1.65 -10.94
C ILE A 242 -17.19 -1.38 -11.28
N PRO A 243 -17.53 -0.28 -11.97
CA PRO A 243 -18.89 -0.02 -12.39
C PRO A 243 -19.43 -1.18 -13.24
N GLY A 244 -20.51 -1.82 -12.78
CA GLY A 244 -21.11 -3.00 -13.40
C GLY A 244 -20.93 -4.30 -12.62
N ASP A 245 -20.07 -4.35 -11.59
CA ASP A 245 -19.90 -5.52 -10.71
C ASP A 245 -20.97 -5.62 -9.59
N ALA A 246 -21.90 -4.66 -9.52
CA ALA A 246 -23.07 -4.74 -8.66
C ALA A 246 -24.18 -5.56 -9.34
N ALA A 247 -24.01 -6.88 -9.38
CA ALA A 247 -25.03 -7.86 -9.72
C ALA A 247 -24.96 -9.06 -8.77
#